data_AF-A0A8G1RJJ4-F1
#
_entry.id   AF-A0A8G1RJJ4-F1
#
_cell.length_a   1.000
_cell.length_b   1.000
_cell.length_c   1.000
_cell.angle_alpha   90.00
_cell.angle_beta   90.00
_cell.angle_gamma   90.00
#
_symmetry.space_group_name_H-M   'P 1'
#
loop_
_entity.id
_entity.type
_entity.pdbx_description
1 polymer ?
#
loop_
_entity_poly.entity_id
_entity_poly.type
_entity_poly.pdbx_seq_one_letter_code
_entity_poly.pdbx_strand_id
1 'polypeptide(L)'
;MLSLPETFTQFTELGEADIGTLHGDHVSVVVIHIKNAKLLRDDWAPAVQILQDQWHSKRRQQQRHPQPDGKPLGGVLSTRDSCRFYTEPTAGDGPPQRLEYQGRSEFAPPVDDENPEVFLAFLWTCLDGCGALGLGVDPS
;
A
#
# COMPACT_ATOMS: atom_id res chain seq x y z
N MET A 1 -2.41 -21.72 3.01
CA MET A 1 -1.73 -20.93 4.05
C MET A 1 -1.04 -19.77 3.35
N LEU A 2 -1.53 -18.55 3.52
CA LEU A 2 -0.78 -17.35 3.14
C LEU A 2 0.32 -17.21 4.19
N SER A 3 1.55 -17.59 3.85
CA SER A 3 2.72 -17.27 4.66
C SER A 3 2.80 -15.76 4.80
N LEU A 4 2.81 -15.25 6.03
CA LEU A 4 3.18 -13.85 6.27
C LEU A 4 4.54 -13.64 5.61
N PRO A 5 4.72 -12.59 4.81
CA PRO A 5 6.00 -12.33 4.18
C PRO A 5 7.07 -12.13 5.25
N GLU A 6 8.34 -12.37 4.92
CA GLU A 6 9.44 -11.94 5.79
C GLU A 6 9.29 -10.45 6.05
N THR A 7 8.87 -10.11 7.26
CA THR A 7 8.76 -8.74 7.75
C THR A 7 10.04 -8.41 8.49
N PHE A 8 10.62 -7.25 8.21
CA PHE A 8 11.69 -6.69 9.03
C PHE A 8 11.17 -5.46 9.76
N THR A 9 11.67 -5.24 10.98
CA THR A 9 11.34 -4.05 11.75
C THR A 9 12.33 -2.93 11.42
N GLN A 10 11.79 -1.76 11.10
CA GLN A 10 12.53 -0.53 10.90
C GLN A 10 12.14 0.49 11.96
N PHE A 11 13.14 1.10 12.60
CA PHE A 11 12.94 2.27 13.45
C PHE A 11 12.97 3.51 12.58
N THR A 12 11.93 4.32 12.69
CA THR A 12 11.77 5.57 11.94
C THR A 12 11.49 6.70 12.91
N GLU A 13 11.52 7.95 12.44
CA GLU A 13 11.16 9.10 13.27
C GLU A 13 9.70 9.04 13.78
N LEU A 14 8.85 8.27 13.11
CA LEU A 14 7.46 7.97 13.50
C LEU A 14 7.31 6.85 14.53
N GLY A 15 8.43 6.22 14.92
CA GLY A 15 8.46 5.04 15.77
C GLY A 15 8.73 3.75 15.00
N GLU A 16 8.32 2.64 15.59
CA GLU A 16 8.59 1.30 15.09
C GLU A 16 7.58 0.91 14.00
N ALA A 17 8.10 0.48 12.84
CA ALA A 17 7.30 -0.03 11.73
C ALA A 17 7.78 -1.43 11.32
N ASP A 18 6.85 -2.35 11.12
CA ASP A 18 7.14 -3.62 10.46
C ASP A 18 6.87 -3.47 8.97
N ILE A 19 7.86 -3.82 8.15
CA ILE A 19 7.81 -3.72 6.70
C ILE A 19 7.91 -5.11 6.10
N GLY A 20 6.91 -5.46 5.30
CA GLY A 20 6.86 -6.70 4.54
C GLY A 20 6.54 -6.46 3.07
N THR A 21 6.59 -7.52 2.27
CA THR A 21 6.16 -7.45 0.86
C THR A 21 5.32 -8.66 0.51
N LEU A 22 4.08 -8.41 0.11
CA LEU A 22 3.21 -9.42 -0.47
C LEU A 22 3.49 -9.49 -1.97
N HIS A 23 3.75 -10.69 -2.49
CA HIS A 23 3.92 -10.92 -3.91
C HIS A 23 2.66 -11.55 -4.47
N GLY A 24 1.83 -10.75 -5.14
CA GLY A 24 0.70 -11.25 -5.93
C GLY A 24 1.12 -11.57 -7.36
N ASP A 25 0.21 -12.19 -8.12
CA ASP A 25 0.45 -12.55 -9.52
C ASP A 25 0.61 -11.31 -10.40
N HIS A 26 -0.16 -10.24 -10.12
CA HIS A 26 -0.17 -9.01 -10.92
C HIS A 26 0.55 -7.83 -10.27
N VAL A 27 0.62 -7.77 -8.94
CA VAL A 27 1.21 -6.65 -8.18
C VAL A 27 2.09 -7.17 -7.05
N SER A 28 3.18 -6.47 -6.74
CA SER A 28 3.89 -6.66 -5.47
C SER A 28 3.57 -5.51 -4.53
N VAL A 29 3.06 -5.81 -3.35
CA VAL A 29 2.56 -4.83 -2.39
C VAL A 29 3.52 -4.71 -1.21
N VAL A 30 4.08 -3.52 -1.00
CA VAL A 30 4.82 -3.21 0.23
C VAL A 30 3.81 -2.94 1.34
N VAL A 31 3.89 -3.70 2.42
CA VAL A 31 3.03 -3.51 3.60
C VAL A 31 3.86 -2.91 4.70
N ILE A 32 3.44 -1.76 5.21
CA ILE A 32 4.06 -1.07 6.34
C ILE A 32 3.03 -1.03 7.45
N HIS A 33 3.31 -1.72 8.54
CA HIS A 33 2.50 -1.71 9.75
C HIS A 33 3.18 -0.88 10.83
N ILE A 34 2.54 0.20 11.25
CA ILE A 34 3.11 1.21 12.13
C ILE A 34 2.59 1.01 13.54
N LYS A 35 3.49 0.65 14.47
CA LYS A 35 3.14 0.28 15.84
C LYS A 35 2.81 1.49 16.71
N ASN A 36 3.33 2.68 16.39
CA ASN A 36 3.07 3.92 17.13
C ASN A 36 2.23 4.92 16.31
N ALA A 37 0.93 4.67 16.23
CA ALA A 37 -0.01 5.44 15.42
C ALA A 37 -0.27 6.88 15.91
N LYS A 38 0.13 7.23 17.15
CA LYS A 38 -0.17 8.54 17.77
C LYS A 38 0.46 9.73 17.03
N LEU A 39 1.49 9.49 16.23
CA LEU A 39 2.17 10.53 15.43
C LEU A 39 1.60 10.66 14.01
N LEU A 40 0.69 9.77 13.59
CA LEU A 40 0.23 9.64 12.20
C LEU A 40 -1.24 9.97 11.97
N ARG A 41 -2.02 10.08 13.04
CA ARG A 41 -3.48 10.24 12.94
C ARG A 41 -3.88 11.48 12.12
N ASP A 42 -3.03 12.50 12.10
CA ASP A 42 -3.24 13.76 11.38
C ASP A 42 -2.29 13.99 10.19
N ASP A 43 -1.19 13.22 10.09
CA ASP A 43 -0.21 13.37 9.01
C ASP A 43 0.41 12.02 8.61
N TRP A 44 0.01 11.51 7.44
CA TRP A 44 0.56 10.27 6.87
C TRP A 44 1.84 10.50 6.07
N ALA A 45 2.28 11.76 5.88
CA ALA A 45 3.39 12.11 5.00
C ALA A 45 4.67 11.32 5.29
N PRO A 46 5.09 11.11 6.56
CA PRO A 46 6.36 10.41 6.77
C PRO A 46 6.21 8.90 6.56
N ALA A 47 5.01 8.33 6.71
CA ALA A 47 4.73 6.94 6.34
C ALA A 47 4.71 6.76 4.81
N VAL A 48 4.17 7.73 4.08
CA VAL A 48 4.20 7.79 2.62
C VAL A 48 5.65 7.89 2.11
N GLN A 49 6.51 8.66 2.79
CA GLN A 49 7.92 8.75 2.45
C GLN A 49 8.66 7.41 2.62
N ILE A 50 8.42 6.69 3.74
CA ILE A 50 9.00 5.35 3.94
C ILE A 50 8.56 4.40 2.82
N LEU A 51 7.28 4.44 2.42
CA LEU A 51 6.77 3.62 1.32
C LEU A 51 7.50 3.94 0.00
N GLN A 52 7.69 5.22 -0.31
CA GLN A 52 8.40 5.66 -1.50
C GLN A 52 9.87 5.18 -1.49
N ASP A 53 10.56 5.27 -0.35
CA ASP A 53 11.94 4.77 -0.20
C ASP A 53 12.04 3.24 -0.42
N GLN A 54 11.05 2.49 0.07
CA GLN A 54 10.95 1.05 -0.15
C GLN A 54 10.73 0.72 -1.63
N TRP A 55 9.84 1.43 -2.32
CA TRP A 55 9.65 1.25 -3.77
C TRP A 55 10.91 1.56 -4.56
N HIS A 56 11.57 2.70 -4.30
CA HIS A 56 12.82 3.04 -4.97
C HIS A 56 13.92 1.98 -4.75
N SER A 57 14.04 1.48 -3.51
CA SER A 57 15.01 0.43 -3.19
C SER A 57 14.71 -0.88 -3.92
N LYS A 58 13.43 -1.27 -4.02
CA LYS A 58 13.00 -2.43 -4.80
C LYS A 58 13.23 -2.26 -6.30
N ARG A 59 12.90 -1.10 -6.87
CA ARG A 59 13.17 -0.78 -8.28
C ARG A 59 14.67 -0.85 -8.60
N ARG A 60 15.53 -0.29 -7.73
CA ARG A 60 16.99 -0.42 -7.86
C ARG A 60 17.46 -1.88 -7.80
N GLN A 61 16.88 -2.69 -6.92
CA GLN A 61 17.20 -4.12 -6.85
C GLN A 61 16.76 -4.87 -8.12
N GLN A 62 15.57 -4.59 -8.64
CA GLN A 62 15.06 -5.16 -9.90
C GLN A 62 15.93 -4.78 -11.10
N GLN A 63 16.44 -3.55 -11.17
CA GLN A 63 17.36 -3.12 -12.23
C GLN A 63 18.70 -3.89 -12.19
N ARG A 64 19.17 -4.29 -11.01
CA ARG A 64 20.41 -5.07 -10.84
C ARG A 64 20.23 -6.56 -11.16
N HIS A 65 19.00 -7.06 -11.01
CA HIS A 65 18.62 -8.43 -11.34
C HIS A 65 17.38 -8.41 -12.24
N PRO A 66 17.54 -8.10 -13.54
CA PRO A 66 16.42 -7.91 -14.44
C PRO A 66 15.60 -9.20 -14.54
N GLN A 67 14.45 -9.22 -13.85
CA GLN A 67 13.38 -10.15 -14.14
C GLN A 67 12.57 -9.64 -15.33
N PRO A 68 11.93 -10.53 -16.11
CA PRO A 68 11.38 -10.18 -17.42
C PRO A 68 10.35 -9.06 -17.41
N ASP A 69 9.62 -8.86 -16.31
CA ASP A 69 8.69 -7.74 -16.15
C ASP A 69 8.64 -7.33 -14.68
N GLY A 70 9.13 -6.15 -14.34
CA GLY A 70 9.02 -5.62 -12.99
C GLY A 70 7.57 -5.31 -12.66
N LYS A 71 6.87 -6.24 -11.98
CA LYS A 71 5.47 -6.07 -11.55
C LYS A 71 5.23 -4.68 -10.95
N PRO A 72 4.07 -4.04 -11.22
CA PRO A 72 3.66 -2.83 -10.52
C PRO A 72 3.84 -2.96 -9.01
N LEU A 73 4.21 -1.85 -8.38
CA LEU A 73 4.34 -1.77 -6.93
C LEU A 73 3.11 -1.10 -6.33
N GLY A 74 2.51 -1.79 -5.36
CA GLY A 74 1.46 -1.26 -4.49
C GLY A 74 2.00 -1.01 -3.09
N GLY A 75 1.20 -0.31 -2.29
CA GLY A 75 1.55 0.07 -0.93
C GLY A 75 0.35 0.00 -0.02
N VAL A 76 0.55 -0.60 1.16
CA VAL A 76 -0.41 -0.56 2.25
C VAL A 76 0.29 0.08 3.43
N LEU A 77 -0.25 1.21 3.88
CA LEU A 77 0.12 1.80 5.16
C LEU A 77 -0.96 1.44 6.15
N SER A 78 -0.59 0.76 7.23
CA SER A 78 -1.52 0.32 8.26
C SER A 78 -1.05 0.74 9.64
N THR A 79 -2.00 1.07 10.48
CA THR A 79 -1.85 1.25 11.92
C THR A 79 -2.73 0.23 12.61
N ARG A 80 -2.77 0.27 13.94
CA ARG A 80 -3.74 -0.50 14.72
C ARG A 80 -5.19 -0.18 14.34
N ASP A 81 -5.48 1.08 14.00
CA ASP A 81 -6.85 1.59 13.94
C ASP A 81 -7.33 1.89 12.51
N SER A 82 -6.42 1.97 11.53
CA SER A 82 -6.79 2.20 10.13
C SER A 82 -5.69 1.84 9.15
N CYS A 83 -6.05 1.70 7.87
CA CYS A 83 -5.13 1.50 6.76
C CYS A 83 -5.51 2.30 5.52
N ARG A 84 -4.49 2.58 4.69
CA ARG A 84 -4.57 3.30 3.42
C ARG A 84 -3.77 2.58 2.35
N PHE A 85 -4.25 2.68 1.12
CA PHE A 85 -3.68 1.99 -0.03
C PHE A 85 -3.13 2.99 -1.04
N TYR A 86 -2.01 2.64 -1.66
CA TYR A 86 -1.29 3.50 -2.57
C TYR A 86 -0.78 2.72 -3.78
N THR A 87 -0.68 3.41 -4.91
CA THR A 87 -0.01 2.92 -6.12
C THR A 87 1.23 3.75 -6.43
N GLU A 88 2.22 3.09 -7.01
CA GLU A 88 3.36 3.77 -7.58
C GLU A 88 2.89 4.74 -8.68
N PRO A 89 3.45 5.96 -8.75
CA PRO A 89 3.11 6.91 -9.79
C PRO A 89 3.48 6.36 -11.17
N THR A 90 2.63 6.64 -12.17
CA THR A 90 2.90 6.23 -13.57
C THR A 90 4.14 6.92 -14.16
N ALA A 91 4.41 8.15 -13.74
CA ALA A 91 5.68 8.83 -13.98
C ALA A 91 6.59 8.54 -12.79
N GLY A 92 7.64 7.73 -12.98
CA GLY A 92 8.40 7.06 -11.91
C GLY A 92 9.05 7.91 -10.80
N ASP A 93 8.88 9.23 -10.81
CA ASP A 93 9.38 10.17 -9.79
C ASP A 93 8.26 10.95 -9.06
N GLY A 94 6.98 10.63 -9.32
CA GLY A 94 5.85 11.26 -8.64
C GLY A 94 5.68 10.85 -7.17
N PRO A 95 4.84 11.54 -6.38
CA PRO A 95 4.47 11.06 -5.07
C PRO A 95 3.59 9.80 -5.18
N PRO A 96 3.61 8.90 -4.18
CA PRO A 96 2.65 7.80 -4.10
C PRO A 96 1.20 8.28 -4.25
N GLN A 97 0.44 7.64 -5.13
CA GLN A 97 -0.95 8.00 -5.38
C GLN A 97 -1.86 7.23 -4.44
N ARG A 98 -2.63 7.96 -3.62
CA ARG A 98 -3.62 7.34 -2.73
C ARG A 98 -4.78 6.80 -3.55
N LEU A 99 -5.16 5.56 -3.28
CA LEU A 99 -6.31 4.93 -3.92
C LEU A 99 -7.59 5.22 -3.16
N GLU A 100 -8.68 5.37 -3.91
CA GLU A 100 -10.02 5.57 -3.39
C GLU A 100 -10.98 4.56 -4.03
N TYR A 101 -11.88 3.99 -3.23
CA TYR A 101 -12.92 3.09 -3.70
C TYR A 101 -14.26 3.49 -3.11
N GLN A 102 -15.24 3.74 -3.98
CA GLN A 102 -16.56 4.26 -3.60
C GLN A 102 -16.48 5.49 -2.68
N GLY A 103 -15.55 6.41 -2.97
CA GLY A 103 -15.33 7.62 -2.17
C GLY A 103 -14.62 7.41 -0.83
N ARG A 104 -14.13 6.19 -0.55
CA ARG A 104 -13.36 5.86 0.66
C ARG A 104 -11.88 5.73 0.33
N SER A 105 -11.03 6.45 1.05
CA SER A 105 -9.56 6.38 0.92
C SER A 105 -8.86 5.84 2.16
N GLU A 106 -9.61 5.53 3.21
CA GLU A 106 -9.14 5.02 4.50
C GLU A 106 -10.15 3.99 5.03
N PHE A 107 -9.61 2.91 5.57
CA PHE A 107 -10.38 1.74 6.01
C PHE A 107 -9.98 1.40 7.44
N ALA A 108 -10.97 1.10 8.29
CA ALA A 108 -10.70 0.56 9.61
C ALA A 108 -10.29 -0.93 9.50
N PRO A 109 -9.73 -1.55 10.56
CA PRO A 109 -9.60 -2.99 10.63
C PRO A 109 -10.94 -3.67 10.30
N PRO A 110 -10.96 -4.77 9.53
CA PRO A 110 -12.21 -5.42 9.11
C PRO A 110 -13.12 -5.83 10.28
N VAL A 111 -12.54 -6.10 11.44
CA VAL A 111 -13.27 -6.45 12.66
C VAL A 111 -14.02 -5.27 13.28
N ASP A 112 -13.60 -4.05 12.97
CA ASP A 112 -14.12 -2.79 13.53
C ASP A 112 -14.85 -1.93 12.46
N ASP A 113 -14.80 -2.30 11.18
CA ASP A 113 -15.45 -1.57 10.08
C ASP A 113 -16.94 -1.96 9.99
N GLU A 114 -17.81 -0.97 9.79
CA GLU A 114 -19.25 -1.21 9.59
C GLU A 114 -19.55 -1.94 8.26
N ASN A 115 -18.64 -1.86 7.29
CA ASN A 115 -18.77 -2.45 5.96
C ASN A 115 -17.48 -3.18 5.54
N PRO A 116 -17.13 -4.30 6.19
CA PRO A 116 -15.89 -5.03 5.93
C PRO A 116 -15.82 -5.60 4.50
N GLU A 117 -16.98 -5.89 3.89
CA GLU A 117 -17.09 -6.33 2.50
C GLU A 117 -16.52 -5.30 1.51
N VAL A 118 -16.66 -4.00 1.81
CA VAL A 118 -16.12 -2.92 0.97
C VAL A 118 -14.59 -2.91 1.03
N PHE A 119 -14.01 -3.11 2.23
CA PHE A 119 -12.56 -3.26 2.39
C PHE A 119 -12.05 -4.49 1.63
N LEU A 120 -12.71 -5.63 1.78
CA LEU A 120 -12.29 -6.86 1.11
C LEU A 120 -12.39 -6.73 -0.41
N ALA A 121 -13.49 -6.19 -0.94
CA ALA A 121 -13.65 -5.94 -2.37
C ALA A 121 -12.57 -5.00 -2.92
N PHE A 122 -12.22 -3.96 -2.16
CA PHE A 122 -11.15 -3.05 -2.53
C PHE A 122 -9.77 -3.72 -2.50
N LEU A 123 -9.47 -4.51 -1.46
CA LEU A 123 -8.23 -5.29 -1.37
C LEU A 123 -8.09 -6.25 -2.56
N TRP A 124 -9.15 -6.98 -2.90
CA TRP A 124 -9.19 -7.84 -4.08
C TRP A 124 -8.95 -7.07 -5.37
N THR A 125 -9.63 -5.93 -5.56
CA THR A 125 -9.43 -5.06 -6.73
C THR A 125 -7.97 -4.62 -6.86
N CYS A 126 -7.34 -4.25 -5.74
CA CYS A 126 -5.92 -3.88 -5.70
C CYS A 126 -4.98 -5.04 -6.05
N LEU A 127 -5.26 -6.25 -5.53
CA LEU A 127 -4.39 -7.43 -5.69
C LEU A 127 -4.54 -8.10 -7.07
N ASP A 128 -5.75 -8.11 -7.61
CA ASP A 128 -6.07 -8.71 -8.92
C ASP A 128 -5.67 -7.78 -10.08
N GLY A 129 -5.22 -6.56 -9.78
CA GLY A 129 -4.77 -5.60 -10.80
C GLY A 129 -5.89 -5.12 -11.73
N CYS A 130 -7.16 -5.36 -11.38
CA CYS A 130 -8.29 -4.84 -12.12
C CYS A 130 -8.40 -3.32 -11.90
N GLY A 131 -7.67 -2.58 -12.74
CA GLY A 131 -7.90 -1.18 -13.08
C GLY A 131 -8.52 -0.29 -12.01
N ALA A 132 -7.72 0.16 -11.04
CA ALA A 132 -7.97 1.44 -10.38
C ALA A 132 -7.72 2.65 -11.33
N LEU A 133 -7.56 2.40 -12.64
CA LEU A 133 -7.67 3.36 -13.72
C LEU A 133 -9.08 3.25 -14.32
N GLY A 134 -10.09 3.84 -13.68
CA GLY A 134 -11.43 3.82 -14.30
C GLY A 134 -12.65 4.21 -13.48
N LEU A 135 -12.56 4.56 -12.20
CA LEU A 135 -13.70 5.18 -11.50
C LEU A 135 -13.71 6.71 -11.67
N GLY A 136 -13.44 7.15 -12.91
CA GLY A 136 -13.95 8.42 -13.41
C GLY A 136 -15.42 8.20 -13.73
N VAL A 137 -16.28 8.55 -12.79
CA VAL A 137 -17.72 8.65 -13.03
C VAL A 137 -17.91 9.81 -14.00
N ASP A 138 -18.22 9.52 -15.27
CA ASP A 138 -18.80 10.52 -16.16
C ASP A 138 -20.27 10.13 -16.41
N PRO A 139 -21.24 10.92 -15.91
CA PRO A 139 -22.64 10.68 -16.18
C PRO A 139 -22.98 11.21 -17.57
N SER A 140 -23.39 10.32 -18.48
CA SER A 140 -24.21 10.68 -19.64
C SER A 140 -25.26 9.61 -19.87
#